data_AF-A0A1H2E4X5-F1
#
_entry.id   AF-A0A1H2E4X5-F1
#
_cell.length_a   1.000
_cell.length_b   1.000
_cell.length_c   1.000
_cell.angle_alpha   90.00
_cell.angle_beta   90.00
_cell.angle_gamma   90.00
#
_symmetry.space_group_name_H-M   'P 1'
#
loop_
_entity.id
_entity.type
_entity.pdbx_description
1 polymer ?
#
loop_
_entity_poly.entity_id
_entity_poly.type
_entity_poly.pdbx_seq_one_letter_code
_entity_poly.pdbx_strand_id
1 'polypeptide(L)'
;MSAAVLWTGGKDSVLALHEARAARQAGQADADAVSLLVTFAPPEGEFLAHPLPVLAAQAASLGLPHRVVPIEGTDYAARYEEALHALRGEGIATVITGDIAEVGGQPNWIEARCRALREAGRPAPVLRRPLWGRDREALLRALLAARFEVRFSHVKAPWFTPEWHGRPLDAAAVEALKAIRADPRLAPPLDLCGEEGEYHTLVVDGPGFARPVAFPSRAGT
;
A
#
# COMPACT_ATOMS: atom_id res chain seq x y z
N MET A 1 6.71 11.81 -17.37
CA MET A 1 6.25 12.81 -16.39
C MET A 1 6.59 12.29 -15.00
N SER A 2 6.15 12.95 -13.92
CA SER A 2 6.42 12.54 -12.54
C SER A 2 5.22 11.80 -11.94
N ALA A 3 5.49 10.80 -11.11
CA ALA A 3 4.50 10.04 -10.37
C ALA A 3 4.73 10.09 -8.85
N ALA A 4 3.63 9.99 -8.10
CA ALA A 4 3.63 9.72 -6.68
C ALA A 4 3.06 8.33 -6.40
N VAL A 5 3.61 7.62 -5.41
CA VAL A 5 3.04 6.37 -4.90
C VAL A 5 2.33 6.66 -3.58
N LEU A 6 1.09 6.20 -3.44
CA LEU A 6 0.40 6.23 -2.15
C LEU A 6 1.03 5.19 -1.22
N TRP A 7 1.60 5.68 -0.14
CA TRP A 7 2.54 4.96 0.68
C TRP A 7 1.95 4.63 2.04
N THR A 8 1.75 3.35 2.28
CA THR A 8 1.33 2.81 3.58
C THR A 8 2.41 1.91 4.18
N GLY A 9 3.52 1.68 3.47
CA GLY A 9 4.66 0.89 3.93
C GLY A 9 4.49 -0.62 3.90
N GLY A 10 3.28 -1.10 3.59
CA GLY A 10 3.00 -2.51 3.45
C GLY A 10 3.36 -3.09 2.10
N LYS A 11 3.23 -4.41 2.01
CA LYS A 11 3.65 -5.21 0.85
C LYS A 11 3.08 -4.69 -0.48
N ASP A 12 1.84 -4.21 -0.49
CA ASP A 12 1.16 -3.82 -1.74
C ASP A 12 1.68 -2.47 -2.25
N SER A 13 1.84 -1.48 -1.37
CA SER A 13 2.42 -0.17 -1.74
C SER A 13 3.88 -0.30 -2.23
N VAL A 14 4.64 -1.21 -1.62
CA VAL A 14 6.04 -1.47 -1.97
C VAL A 14 6.13 -2.24 -3.30
N LEU A 15 5.28 -3.25 -3.51
CA LEU A 15 5.22 -3.97 -4.77
C LEU A 15 4.77 -3.05 -5.91
N ALA A 16 3.79 -2.16 -5.68
CA ALA A 16 3.37 -1.19 -6.67
C ALA A 16 4.51 -0.22 -7.05
N LEU A 17 5.31 0.24 -6.09
CA LEU A 17 6.53 1.02 -6.36
C LEU A 17 7.53 0.21 -7.19
N HIS A 18 7.76 -1.05 -6.83
CA HIS A 18 8.68 -1.94 -7.53
C HIS A 18 8.29 -2.13 -9.00
N GLU A 19 7.01 -2.42 -9.26
CA GLU A 19 6.50 -2.62 -10.62
C GLU A 19 6.46 -1.32 -11.43
N ALA A 20 6.18 -0.17 -10.80
CA ALA A 20 6.28 1.13 -11.45
C ALA A 20 7.72 1.42 -11.92
N ARG A 21 8.72 1.14 -11.07
CA ARG A 21 10.14 1.28 -11.41
C ARG A 21 10.54 0.31 -12.53
N ALA A 22 10.09 -0.94 -12.49
CA ALA A 22 10.37 -1.93 -13.52
C ALA A 22 9.75 -1.53 -14.88
N ALA A 23 8.49 -1.09 -14.90
CA ALA A 23 7.82 -0.59 -16.09
C ALA A 23 8.57 0.60 -16.72
N ARG A 24 9.09 1.51 -15.88
CA ARG A 24 9.89 2.66 -16.34
C ARG A 24 11.21 2.23 -16.95
N GLN A 25 11.91 1.28 -16.33
CA GLN A 25 13.17 0.72 -16.83
C GLN A 25 12.97 0.00 -18.16
N ALA A 26 11.85 -0.68 -18.34
CA ALA A 26 11.47 -1.33 -19.59
C ALA A 26 11.01 -0.36 -20.70
N GLY A 27 10.96 0.96 -20.43
CA GLY A 27 10.60 1.96 -21.43
C GLY A 27 9.12 1.96 -21.82
N GLN A 28 8.23 1.48 -20.96
CA GLN A 28 6.79 1.55 -21.22
C GLN A 28 6.33 3.01 -21.34
N ALA A 29 5.53 3.32 -22.37
CA ALA A 29 5.16 4.69 -22.74
C ALA A 29 4.48 5.49 -21.60
N ASP A 30 3.71 4.81 -20.75
CA ASP A 30 2.96 5.42 -19.65
C ASP A 30 3.60 5.18 -18.26
N ALA A 31 4.86 4.77 -18.23
CA ALA A 31 5.58 4.58 -16.98
C ALA A 31 6.28 5.88 -16.57
N ASP A 32 5.59 6.69 -15.77
CA ASP A 32 6.15 7.90 -15.18
C ASP A 32 7.23 7.59 -14.13
N ALA A 33 8.18 8.51 -13.98
CA ALA A 33 9.24 8.37 -12.97
C ALA A 33 8.65 8.66 -11.59
N VAL A 34 8.73 7.68 -10.68
CA VAL A 34 8.32 7.88 -9.29
C VAL A 34 9.30 8.82 -8.60
N SER A 35 8.80 9.95 -8.12
CA SER A 35 9.62 10.97 -7.45
C SER A 35 9.12 11.34 -6.05
N LEU A 36 7.99 10.78 -5.60
CA LEU A 36 7.40 11.12 -4.30
C LEU A 36 6.64 9.92 -3.72
N LEU A 37 6.78 9.71 -2.42
CA LEU A 37 5.89 8.86 -1.63
C LEU A 37 4.93 9.76 -0.86
N VAL A 38 3.63 9.45 -0.90
CA VAL A 38 2.58 10.25 -0.25
C VAL A 38 1.79 9.39 0.71
N THR A 39 1.71 9.79 1.97
CA THR A 39 0.84 9.16 2.97
C THR A 39 -0.27 10.12 3.35
N PHE A 40 -1.53 9.73 3.14
CA PHE A 40 -2.68 10.41 3.71
C PHE A 40 -2.91 9.89 5.13
N ALA A 41 -2.85 10.77 6.13
CA ALA A 41 -2.95 10.39 7.54
C ALA A 41 -3.77 11.42 8.33
N PRO A 42 -4.41 11.04 9.46
CA PRO A 42 -4.98 12.02 10.37
C PRO A 42 -3.89 12.94 10.96
N PRO A 43 -4.23 14.18 11.35
CA PRO A 43 -3.26 15.16 11.87
C PRO A 43 -2.63 14.74 13.21
N GLU A 44 -3.38 14.03 14.05
CA GLU A 44 -2.94 13.51 15.34
C GLU A 44 -3.40 12.05 15.51
N GLY A 45 -2.55 11.20 16.07
CA GLY A 45 -2.88 9.81 16.43
C GLY A 45 -2.05 8.73 15.73
N GLU A 46 -2.35 7.48 16.07
CA GLU A 46 -1.77 6.31 15.41
C GLU A 46 -2.36 6.16 14.00
N PHE A 47 -1.52 6.15 12.97
CA PHE A 47 -1.96 5.89 11.61
C PHE A 47 -2.36 4.42 11.47
N LEU A 48 -3.57 4.17 10.96
CA LEU A 48 -4.18 2.85 10.90
C LEU A 48 -3.36 1.80 10.14
N ALA A 49 -2.49 2.21 9.20
CA ALA A 49 -1.60 1.26 8.54
C ALA A 49 -0.33 1.01 9.37
N HIS A 50 0.54 2.01 9.52
CA HIS A 50 1.81 1.90 10.25
C HIS A 50 2.25 3.26 10.82
N PRO A 51 3.07 3.29 11.89
CA PRO A 51 3.56 4.56 12.45
C PRO A 51 4.30 5.42 11.41
N LEU A 52 3.98 6.73 11.36
CA LEU A 52 4.62 7.66 10.42
C LEU A 52 6.16 7.67 10.47
N PRO A 53 6.83 7.55 11.63
CA PRO A 53 8.29 7.46 11.69
C PRO A 53 8.85 6.25 10.93
N VAL A 54 8.13 5.13 10.89
CA VAL A 54 8.52 3.93 10.15
C VAL A 54 8.40 4.17 8.65
N LEU A 55 7.32 4.82 8.20
CA LEU A 55 7.12 5.17 6.79
C LEU A 55 8.20 6.15 6.30
N ALA A 56 8.56 7.14 7.13
CA ALA A 56 9.64 8.06 6.84
C ALA A 56 11.00 7.34 6.73
N ALA A 57 11.25 6.36 7.61
CA ALA A 57 12.47 5.54 7.54
C ALA A 57 12.54 4.67 6.28
N GLN A 58 11.41 4.10 5.84
CA GLN A 58 11.33 3.40 4.55
C GLN A 58 11.64 4.32 3.38
N ALA A 59 11.01 5.50 3.33
CA ALA A 59 11.24 6.46 2.26
C ALA A 59 12.70 6.93 2.19
N ALA A 60 13.31 7.22 3.34
CA ALA A 60 14.72 7.56 3.44
C ALA A 60 15.63 6.42 2.94
N SER A 61 15.31 5.16 3.27
CA SER A 61 16.05 4.00 2.77
C SER A 61 15.87 3.79 1.25
N LEU A 62 14.68 4.08 0.73
CA LEU A 62 14.34 4.01 -0.70
C LEU A 62 14.91 5.16 -1.54
N GLY A 63 15.54 6.15 -0.89
CA GLY A 63 16.06 7.35 -1.52
C GLY A 63 14.97 8.25 -2.13
N LEU A 64 13.75 8.24 -1.57
CA LEU A 64 12.61 9.01 -2.07
C LEU A 64 12.14 10.03 -1.04
N PRO A 65 11.73 11.24 -1.47
CA PRO A 65 10.99 12.15 -0.62
C PRO A 65 9.69 11.52 -0.12
N HIS A 66 9.32 11.79 1.14
CA HIS A 66 8.06 11.40 1.74
C HIS A 66 7.27 12.62 2.15
N ARG A 67 6.00 12.68 1.74
CA ARG A 67 5.06 13.70 2.15
C ARG A 67 3.91 13.07 2.90
N VAL A 68 3.70 13.53 4.13
CA VAL A 68 2.48 13.24 4.87
C VAL A 68 1.48 14.36 4.57
N VAL A 69 0.29 13.97 4.12
CA VAL A 69 -0.82 14.89 3.87
C VAL A 69 -1.86 14.66 4.97
N PRO A 70 -2.10 15.66 5.84
CA PRO A 70 -3.10 15.54 6.88
C PRO A 70 -4.50 15.53 6.27
N ILE A 71 -5.32 14.56 6.70
CA ILE A 71 -6.74 14.48 6.36
C ILE A 71 -7.53 14.78 7.64
N GLU A 72 -8.03 16.01 7.72
CA GLU A 72 -8.71 16.53 8.90
C GLU A 72 -10.22 16.65 8.70
N GLY A 73 -10.96 16.56 9.81
CA GLY A 73 -12.40 16.77 9.83
C GLY A 73 -13.21 15.55 9.35
N THR A 74 -14.47 15.79 9.01
CA THR A 74 -15.44 14.73 8.70
C THR A 74 -15.62 14.50 7.20
N ASP A 75 -15.25 15.46 6.35
CA ASP A 75 -15.38 15.34 4.89
C ASP A 75 -14.09 14.78 4.27
N TYR A 76 -13.86 13.49 4.49
CA TYR A 76 -12.69 12.79 3.97
C TYR A 76 -12.61 12.84 2.43
N ALA A 77 -13.76 12.78 1.74
CA ALA A 77 -13.78 12.76 0.29
C ALA A 77 -13.22 14.07 -0.30
N ALA A 78 -13.74 15.21 0.15
CA ALA A 78 -13.28 16.51 -0.31
C ALA A 78 -11.79 16.74 0.01
N ARG A 79 -11.30 16.27 1.17
CA ARG A 79 -9.88 16.41 1.53
C ARG A 79 -8.94 15.60 0.65
N TYR A 80 -9.33 14.37 0.29
CA TYR A 80 -8.57 13.58 -0.68
C TYR A 80 -8.60 14.24 -2.06
N GLU A 81 -9.74 14.77 -2.49
CA GLU A 81 -9.88 15.48 -3.76
C GLU A 81 -8.98 16.71 -3.82
N GLU A 82 -8.99 17.56 -2.79
CA GLU A 82 -8.10 18.72 -2.69
C GLU A 82 -6.62 18.31 -2.75
N ALA A 83 -6.24 17.27 -2.01
CA ALA A 83 -4.86 16.83 -2.00
C ALA A 83 -4.40 16.23 -3.34
N LEU A 84 -5.24 15.43 -3.99
CA LEU A 84 -4.96 14.88 -5.33
C LEU A 84 -4.86 16.01 -6.36
N HIS A 85 -5.73 17.01 -6.28
CA HIS A 85 -5.68 18.20 -7.12
C HIS A 85 -4.40 19.00 -6.90
N ALA A 86 -3.99 19.21 -5.64
CA ALA A 86 -2.74 19.89 -5.29
C ALA A 86 -1.52 19.15 -5.85
N LEU A 87 -1.44 17.83 -5.68
CA LEU A 87 -0.38 17.01 -6.29
C LEU A 87 -0.31 17.21 -7.81
N ARG A 88 -1.47 17.26 -8.48
CA ARG A 88 -1.53 17.52 -9.92
C ARG A 88 -1.01 18.91 -10.28
N GLY A 89 -1.35 19.93 -9.49
CA GLY A 89 -0.84 21.30 -9.64
C GLY A 89 0.67 21.42 -9.46
N GLU A 90 1.27 20.54 -8.65
CA GLU A 90 2.72 20.45 -8.42
C GLU A 90 3.47 19.63 -9.50
N GLY A 91 2.78 19.17 -10.55
CA GLY A 91 3.38 18.43 -11.65
C GLY A 91 3.41 16.91 -11.49
N ILE A 92 2.78 16.36 -10.43
CA ILE A 92 2.52 14.92 -10.34
C ILE A 92 1.45 14.56 -11.37
N ALA A 93 1.85 13.89 -12.44
CA ALA A 93 0.95 13.47 -13.50
C ALA A 93 0.19 12.19 -13.15
N THR A 94 0.84 11.31 -12.40
CA THR A 94 0.32 10.00 -12.07
C THR A 94 0.34 9.76 -10.57
N VAL A 95 -0.74 9.22 -10.02
CA VAL A 95 -0.79 8.63 -8.69
C VAL A 95 -0.86 7.12 -8.85
N ILE A 96 -0.02 6.40 -8.10
CA ILE A 96 0.08 4.95 -8.12
C ILE A 96 -0.39 4.41 -6.77
N THR A 97 -1.26 3.40 -6.77
CA THR A 97 -1.69 2.72 -5.54
C THR A 97 -1.38 1.23 -5.59
N GLY A 98 -1.29 0.63 -4.41
CA GLY A 98 -1.15 -0.82 -4.24
C GLY A 98 -2.46 -1.58 -4.25
N ASP A 99 -3.60 -0.94 -4.58
CA ASP A 99 -4.91 -1.59 -4.48
C ASP A 99 -4.98 -2.79 -5.44
N ILE A 100 -5.46 -3.92 -4.92
CA ILE A 100 -5.55 -5.18 -5.67
C ILE A 100 -6.98 -5.38 -6.20
N ALA A 101 -8.00 -5.01 -5.41
CA ALA A 101 -9.40 -5.14 -5.81
C ALA A 101 -10.33 -4.17 -5.08
N GLU A 102 -11.61 -4.29 -5.38
CA GLU A 102 -12.67 -3.67 -4.59
C GLU A 102 -12.75 -4.33 -3.22
N VAL A 103 -12.95 -3.53 -2.18
CA VAL A 103 -13.07 -3.99 -0.78
C VAL A 103 -14.53 -3.89 -0.39
N GLY A 104 -15.12 -4.97 0.14
CA GLY A 104 -16.54 -5.00 0.49
C GLY A 104 -17.50 -4.61 -0.65
N GLY A 105 -17.11 -4.86 -1.90
CA GLY A 105 -17.87 -4.47 -3.10
C GLY A 105 -17.96 -2.96 -3.35
N GLN A 106 -17.16 -2.15 -2.66
CA GLN A 106 -17.10 -0.72 -2.88
C GLN A 106 -16.14 -0.39 -4.03
N PRO A 107 -16.49 0.58 -4.90
CA PRO A 107 -15.58 1.06 -5.93
C PRO A 107 -14.26 1.56 -5.32
N ASN A 108 -13.18 1.46 -6.09
CA ASN A 108 -11.88 1.97 -5.66
C ASN A 108 -11.97 3.45 -5.22
N TRP A 109 -11.56 3.71 -3.98
CA TRP A 109 -11.73 5.01 -3.35
C TRP A 109 -10.98 6.12 -4.11
N ILE A 110 -9.73 5.89 -4.48
CA ILE A 110 -8.89 6.89 -5.15
C ILE A 110 -9.40 7.18 -6.56
N GLU A 111 -9.86 6.16 -7.29
CA GLU A 111 -10.49 6.37 -8.61
C GLU A 111 -11.75 7.23 -8.50
N ALA A 112 -12.58 6.97 -7.49
CA ALA A 112 -13.80 7.76 -7.26
C ALA A 112 -13.48 9.23 -6.97
N ARG A 113 -12.44 9.53 -6.19
CA ARG A 113 -11.98 10.91 -5.92
C ARG A 113 -11.42 11.58 -7.18
N CYS A 114 -10.55 10.89 -7.93
CA CYS A 114 -10.03 11.41 -9.20
C CYS A 114 -11.14 11.63 -10.23
N ARG A 115 -12.21 10.82 -10.21
CA ARG A 115 -13.39 11.01 -11.07
C ARG A 115 -14.19 12.24 -10.65
N ALA A 116 -14.50 12.40 -9.37
CA ALA A 116 -15.22 13.56 -8.85
C ALA A 116 -14.54 14.89 -9.23
N LEU A 117 -13.21 14.96 -9.12
CA LEU A 117 -12.44 16.12 -9.60
C LEU A 117 -12.66 16.40 -11.09
N ARG A 118 -12.57 15.37 -11.95
CA ARG A 118 -12.75 15.50 -13.39
C ARG A 118 -14.17 15.96 -13.75
N GLU A 119 -15.18 15.40 -13.08
CA GLU A 119 -16.59 15.78 -13.24
C GLU A 119 -16.85 17.24 -12.80
N ALA A 120 -16.11 17.71 -11.79
CA ALA A 120 -16.10 19.11 -11.36
C ALA A 120 -15.23 20.03 -12.23
N GLY A 121 -14.68 19.55 -13.35
CA GLY A 121 -13.82 20.34 -14.24
C GLY A 121 -12.43 20.66 -13.67
N ARG A 122 -12.01 19.97 -12.60
CA ARG A 122 -10.72 20.16 -11.95
C ARG A 122 -9.70 19.14 -12.45
N PRO A 123 -8.46 19.56 -12.78
CA PRO A 123 -7.38 18.64 -13.07
C PRO A 123 -7.14 17.64 -11.95
N ALA A 124 -7.04 16.36 -12.30
CA ALA A 124 -6.70 15.25 -11.41
C ALA A 124 -5.49 14.48 -11.97
N PRO A 125 -4.69 13.81 -11.12
CA PRO A 125 -3.67 12.89 -11.60
C PRO A 125 -4.32 11.65 -12.22
N VAL A 126 -3.62 11.04 -13.18
CA VAL A 126 -3.99 9.72 -13.71
C VAL A 126 -3.75 8.68 -12.62
N LEU A 127 -4.72 7.81 -12.37
CA LEU A 127 -4.57 6.71 -11.42
C LEU A 127 -3.99 5.47 -12.13
N ARG A 128 -2.88 4.93 -11.61
CA ARG A 128 -2.35 3.62 -12.03
C ARG A 128 -2.38 2.64 -10.86
N ARG A 129 -2.85 1.42 -11.13
CA ARG A 129 -3.01 0.36 -10.13
C ARG A 129 -2.38 -0.93 -10.68
N PRO A 130 -1.05 -1.08 -10.61
CA PRO A 130 -0.34 -2.19 -11.25
C PRO A 130 -0.72 -3.57 -10.69
N LEU A 131 -1.31 -3.60 -9.48
CA LEU A 131 -1.74 -4.83 -8.82
C LEU A 131 -3.22 -5.17 -9.08
N TRP A 132 -3.98 -4.25 -9.69
CA TRP A 132 -5.43 -4.37 -9.80
C TRP A 132 -5.87 -5.59 -10.62
N GLY A 133 -6.80 -6.36 -10.07
CA GLY A 133 -7.39 -7.53 -10.72
C GLY A 133 -6.44 -8.73 -10.84
N ARG A 134 -5.26 -8.69 -10.22
CA ARG A 134 -4.31 -9.80 -10.26
C ARG A 134 -4.65 -10.88 -9.24
N ASP A 135 -4.20 -12.08 -9.55
CA ASP A 135 -4.29 -13.23 -8.65
C ASP A 135 -3.48 -12.99 -7.38
N ARG A 136 -4.08 -13.27 -6.22
CA ARG A 136 -3.48 -12.97 -4.91
C ARG A 136 -2.25 -13.83 -4.67
N GLU A 137 -2.32 -15.12 -5.02
CA GLU A 137 -1.18 -16.02 -4.82
C GLU A 137 -0.01 -15.60 -5.73
N ALA A 138 -0.28 -15.18 -6.97
CA ALA A 138 0.73 -14.65 -7.87
C ALA A 138 1.40 -13.38 -7.32
N LEU A 139 0.66 -12.48 -6.67
CA LEU A 139 1.21 -11.28 -6.02
C LEU A 139 2.10 -11.64 -4.83
N LEU A 140 1.68 -12.58 -3.97
CA LEU A 140 2.53 -13.10 -2.89
C LEU A 140 3.81 -13.74 -3.43
N ARG A 141 3.70 -14.56 -4.48
CA ARG A 141 4.88 -15.15 -5.14
C ARG A 141 5.80 -14.10 -5.75
N ALA A 142 5.25 -13.01 -6.31
CA ALA A 142 6.05 -11.90 -6.84
C ALA A 142 6.87 -11.21 -5.74
N LEU A 143 6.28 -10.98 -4.55
CA LEU A 143 7.00 -10.44 -3.39
C LEU A 143 8.18 -11.33 -2.98
N LEU A 144 7.94 -12.64 -2.88
CA LEU A 144 8.98 -13.61 -2.53
C LEU A 144 10.09 -13.69 -3.58
N ALA A 145 9.71 -13.71 -4.86
CA ALA A 145 10.65 -13.75 -5.98
C ALA A 145 11.54 -12.49 -6.04
N ALA A 146 10.96 -11.34 -5.71
CA ALA A 146 11.68 -10.08 -5.58
C ALA A 146 12.55 -10.00 -4.31
N ARG A 147 12.43 -10.95 -3.38
CA ARG A 147 13.18 -11.01 -2.12
C ARG A 147 12.93 -9.82 -1.19
N PHE A 148 11.68 -9.37 -1.10
CA PHE A 148 11.28 -8.43 -0.04
C PHE A 148 11.24 -9.14 1.32
N GLU A 149 11.77 -8.50 2.36
CA GLU A 149 11.54 -8.92 3.75
C GLU A 149 10.27 -8.26 4.24
N VAL A 150 9.20 -9.05 4.27
CA VAL A 150 7.86 -8.61 4.65
C VAL A 150 7.48 -9.28 5.97
N ARG A 151 6.93 -8.52 6.92
CA ARG A 151 6.50 -9.04 8.23
C ARG A 151 5.06 -8.66 8.51
N PHE A 152 4.29 -9.55 9.13
CA PHE A 152 2.92 -9.25 9.57
C PHE A 152 2.95 -8.20 10.69
N SER A 153 2.29 -7.06 10.49
CA SER A 153 2.27 -5.92 11.42
C SER A 153 0.95 -5.80 12.18
N HIS A 154 -0.14 -6.26 11.58
CA HIS A 154 -1.43 -6.37 12.23
C HIS A 154 -2.10 -7.65 11.76
N VAL A 155 -2.81 -8.33 12.64
CA VAL A 155 -3.53 -9.56 12.33
C VAL A 155 -4.83 -9.59 13.11
N LYS A 156 -5.91 -10.06 12.49
CA LYS A 156 -7.23 -10.12 13.11
C LYS A 156 -7.66 -11.55 13.40
N ALA A 157 -8.33 -11.71 14.55
CA ALA A 157 -9.18 -12.87 14.77
C ALA A 157 -10.39 -12.80 13.81
N PRO A 158 -10.97 -13.94 13.38
CA PRO A 158 -10.64 -15.29 13.81
C PRO A 158 -9.51 -15.98 13.02
N TRP A 159 -9.00 -15.36 11.95
CA TRP A 159 -8.01 -15.99 11.05
C TRP A 159 -6.64 -16.21 11.70
N PHE A 160 -6.26 -15.31 12.61
CA PHE A 160 -4.90 -15.27 13.14
C PHE A 160 -4.86 -15.23 14.67
N THR A 161 -3.81 -15.82 15.24
CA THR A 161 -3.43 -15.66 16.64
C THR A 161 -2.40 -14.53 16.78
N PRO A 162 -2.21 -13.96 17.99
CA PRO A 162 -1.23 -12.89 18.24
C PRO A 162 0.22 -13.25 17.87
N GLU A 163 0.56 -14.53 17.74
CA GLU A 163 1.88 -15.06 17.38
C GLU A 163 2.29 -14.76 15.94
N TRP A 164 1.33 -14.42 15.07
CA TRP A 164 1.63 -14.01 13.70
C TRP A 164 2.31 -12.65 13.64
N HIS A 165 2.13 -11.78 14.63
CA HIS A 165 2.76 -10.46 14.64
C HIS A 165 4.29 -10.57 14.60
N GLY A 166 4.92 -9.91 13.64
CA GLY A 166 6.36 -9.90 13.41
C GLY A 166 6.90 -11.13 12.67
N ARG A 167 6.06 -12.14 12.42
CA ARG A 167 6.40 -13.31 11.60
C ARG A 167 6.73 -12.86 10.17
N PRO A 168 7.74 -13.46 9.51
CA PRO A 168 7.99 -13.19 8.09
C PRO A 168 6.86 -13.76 7.22
N LEU A 169 6.51 -13.04 6.16
CA LEU A 169 5.72 -13.53 5.05
C LEU A 169 6.68 -14.23 4.07
N ASP A 170 6.96 -15.50 4.34
CA ASP A 170 7.78 -16.40 3.52
C ASP A 170 6.91 -17.48 2.84
N ALA A 171 7.55 -18.43 2.13
CA ALA A 171 6.82 -19.52 1.47
C ALA A 171 5.99 -20.37 2.45
N ALA A 172 6.46 -20.58 3.69
CA ALA A 172 5.72 -21.32 4.70
C ALA A 172 4.52 -20.52 5.22
N ALA A 173 4.65 -19.20 5.36
CA ALA A 173 3.54 -18.31 5.68
C ALA A 173 2.48 -18.32 4.56
N VAL A 174 2.88 -18.32 3.28
CA VAL A 174 1.92 -18.41 2.15
C VAL A 174 1.11 -19.70 2.20
N GLU A 175 1.75 -20.85 2.43
CA GLU A 175 1.01 -22.12 2.56
C GLU A 175 0.11 -22.13 3.81
N ALA A 176 0.53 -21.51 4.91
CA ALA A 176 -0.31 -21.33 6.09
C ALA A 176 -1.55 -20.43 5.81
N LEU A 177 -1.40 -19.34 5.06
CA LEU A 177 -2.52 -18.49 4.63
C LEU A 177 -3.50 -19.28 3.75
N LYS A 178 -3.00 -20.14 2.84
CA LYS A 178 -3.85 -21.02 2.02
C LYS A 178 -4.62 -22.03 2.87
N ALA A 179 -3.98 -22.60 3.88
CA ALA A 179 -4.65 -23.49 4.83
C ALA A 179 -5.75 -22.77 5.63
N ILE A 180 -5.48 -21.55 6.11
CA ILE A 180 -6.47 -20.71 6.81
C ILE A 180 -7.64 -20.38 5.88
N ARG A 181 -7.38 -19.97 4.64
CA ARG A 181 -8.42 -19.69 3.63
C ARG A 181 -9.30 -20.92 3.35
N ALA A 182 -8.74 -22.11 3.36
CA ALA A 182 -9.45 -23.36 3.11
C ALA A 182 -10.23 -23.89 4.32
N ASP A 183 -10.08 -23.30 5.51
CA ASP A 183 -10.78 -23.74 6.71
C ASP A 183 -12.27 -23.36 6.64
N PRO A 184 -13.19 -24.33 6.54
CA PRO A 184 -14.62 -24.05 6.40
C PRO A 184 -15.25 -23.44 7.67
N ARG A 185 -14.52 -23.41 8.80
CA ARG A 185 -14.97 -22.80 10.05
C ARG A 185 -14.76 -21.28 10.06
N LEU A 186 -13.97 -20.75 9.14
CA LEU A 186 -13.66 -19.33 9.03
C LEU A 186 -14.51 -18.69 7.94
N ALA A 187 -15.39 -17.76 8.35
CA ALA A 187 -16.25 -17.01 7.47
C ALA A 187 -16.16 -15.50 7.78
N PRO A 188 -15.99 -14.63 6.77
CA PRO A 188 -15.72 -14.98 5.36
C PRO A 188 -14.36 -15.67 5.18
N PRO A 189 -14.14 -16.37 4.04
CA PRO A 189 -12.83 -16.93 3.71
C PRO A 189 -11.77 -15.83 3.66
N LEU A 190 -10.57 -16.11 4.19
CA LEU A 190 -9.43 -15.19 4.16
C LEU A 190 -9.09 -14.78 2.71
N ASP A 191 -9.00 -13.49 2.42
CA ASP A 191 -8.29 -12.99 1.24
C ASP A 191 -6.78 -13.20 1.44
N LEU A 192 -6.14 -13.88 0.48
CA LEU A 192 -4.73 -14.26 0.62
C LEU A 192 -3.80 -13.04 0.72
N CYS A 193 -4.19 -11.89 0.17
CA CYS A 193 -3.46 -10.63 0.30
C CYS A 193 -3.97 -9.77 1.47
N GLY A 194 -4.97 -10.19 2.23
CA GLY A 194 -5.52 -9.41 3.33
C GLY A 194 -6.27 -8.15 2.89
N GLU A 195 -6.78 -8.14 1.65
CA GLU A 195 -7.44 -6.98 1.03
C GLU A 195 -8.71 -6.55 1.79
N GLU A 196 -9.36 -7.48 2.50
CA GLU A 196 -10.54 -7.23 3.33
C GLU A 196 -10.17 -6.85 4.79
N GLY A 197 -8.89 -6.55 5.03
CA GLY A 197 -8.37 -6.05 6.29
C GLY A 197 -8.11 -7.13 7.34
N GLU A 198 -7.98 -8.40 6.95
CA GLU A 198 -7.70 -9.52 7.85
C GLU A 198 -6.31 -9.43 8.48
N TYR A 199 -5.35 -8.86 7.73
CA TYR A 199 -4.01 -8.58 8.23
C TYR A 199 -3.36 -7.41 7.49
N HIS A 200 -2.38 -6.78 8.14
CA HIS A 200 -1.48 -5.82 7.52
C HIS A 200 -0.06 -6.37 7.59
N THR A 201 0.79 -5.90 6.68
CA THR A 201 2.21 -6.22 6.66
C THR A 201 3.02 -4.96 6.57
N LEU A 202 4.25 -5.00 7.07
CA LEU A 202 5.27 -3.98 6.88
C LEU A 202 6.44 -4.59 6.11
N VAL A 203 6.93 -3.89 5.09
CA VAL A 203 8.19 -4.26 4.43
C VAL A 203 9.35 -3.59 5.14
N VAL A 204 10.31 -4.39 5.61
CA VAL A 204 11.46 -3.90 6.36
C VAL A 204 12.74 -3.85 5.54
N ASP A 205 12.83 -4.64 4.46
CA ASP A 205 13.97 -4.63 3.54
C ASP A 205 13.58 -5.18 2.16
N GLY A 206 14.44 -4.99 1.16
CA GLY A 206 14.30 -5.56 -0.18
C GLY A 206 14.80 -4.64 -1.31
N PRO A 207 14.46 -4.94 -2.57
CA PRO A 207 14.92 -4.18 -3.72
C PRO A 207 14.70 -2.66 -3.59
N GLY A 208 15.80 -1.91 -3.68
CA GLY A 208 15.80 -0.46 -3.65
C GLY A 208 15.92 0.15 -2.25
N PHE A 209 15.86 -0.64 -1.17
CA PHE A 209 16.23 -0.18 0.16
C PHE A 209 17.76 -0.14 0.27
N ALA A 210 18.31 0.98 0.75
CA ALA A 210 19.74 1.12 1.02
C ALA A 210 20.15 0.46 2.34
N ARG A 211 19.21 0.30 3.27
CA ARG A 211 19.38 -0.38 4.56
C ARG A 211 18.03 -0.90 5.10
N PRO A 212 18.03 -1.94 5.93
CA PRO A 212 16.81 -2.39 6.61
C PRO A 212 16.21 -1.30 7.50
N VAL A 213 14.89 -1.33 7.63
CA VAL A 213 14.10 -0.50 8.55
C VAL A 213 13.71 -1.33 9.77
N ALA A 214 13.80 -0.74 10.97
CA ALA A 214 13.41 -1.44 12.18
C ALA A 214 11.91 -1.77 12.18
N PHE A 215 11.58 -3.01 12.49
CA PHE A 215 10.21 -3.43 12.75
C PHE A 215 9.78 -2.90 14.13
N PRO A 216 8.65 -2.17 14.25
CA PRO A 216 8.23 -1.61 15.52
C PRO A 216 7.90 -2.72 16.52
N SER A 217 8.38 -2.57 17.76
CA SER A 217 7.93 -3.40 18.87
C SER A 217 6.45 -3.12 19.14
N ARG A 218 5.65 -4.12 19.54
CA ARG A 218 4.30 -3.87 20.06
C ARG A 218 4.43 -2.87 21.20
N ALA A 219 3.72 -1.75 21.15
CA ALA A 219 3.48 -0.97 22.34
C ALA A 219 2.90 -1.95 23.38
N GLY A 220 3.50 -1.97 24.57
CA GLY A 220 3.11 -2.89 25.64
C GLY A 220 1.59 -2.83 25.85
N THR A 221 0.99 -4.01 25.93
CA THR A 221 -0.40 -4.23 26.33
C THR A 221 -0.73 -3.51 27.62
#